data_AF-A0A7V3T525-F1
#
_entry.id   AF-A0A7V3T525-F1
#
_cell.length_a   1.000
_cell.length_b   1.000
_cell.length_c   1.000
_cell.angle_alpha   90.00
_cell.angle_beta   90.00
_cell.angle_gamma   90.00
#
_symmetry.space_group_name_H-M   'P 1'
#
loop_
_entity.id
_entity.type
_entity.pdbx_description
1 polymer ?
#
loop_
_entity_poly.entity_id
_entity_poly.type
_entity_poly.pdbx_seq_one_letter_code
_entity_poly.pdbx_strand_id
1 'polypeptide(L)'
;MKRKGRSLGPRIDRSARGNWRLRLTYAVLIVVGISVCVGTGWLAARSAGRPSGRAPSSLRVRPELVPPWGQLEYTALELERPDDMVVTQRLELPLPPWWFGNMTEAQLEALFTAPDLTPAQRQALTDRTRWSAAADGWLVQPPAEVVRSLSPAARARIYGVLFQHPRNRSRGRPFRIAADKFEGWLASCGLPPQLQGLFRSLTYRQGESVCFADFELIEAHCTLEQQRQLSKAFSRCPALLMRLRLGSE
;
A
#
# COMPACT_ATOMS: atom_id res chain seq x y z
N MET A 1 23.80 65.81 -43.88
CA MET A 1 24.22 66.78 -42.84
C MET A 1 25.01 66.06 -41.75
N LYS A 2 26.16 66.63 -41.35
CA LYS A 2 27.16 66.11 -40.38
C LYS A 2 26.60 65.94 -38.96
N ARG A 3 27.08 64.91 -38.22
CA ARG A 3 27.44 64.91 -36.77
C ARG A 3 28.12 63.56 -36.46
N LYS A 4 29.46 63.45 -36.49
CA LYS A 4 30.40 63.60 -35.35
C LYS A 4 29.93 63.02 -34.01
N GLY A 5 30.49 61.86 -33.66
CA GLY A 5 31.31 61.66 -32.46
C GLY A 5 30.64 61.02 -31.23
N ARG A 6 31.17 59.87 -30.78
CA ARG A 6 31.96 59.76 -29.53
C ARG A 6 32.44 58.33 -29.30
N SER A 7 33.73 58.22 -29.02
CA SER A 7 34.45 57.03 -28.57
C SER A 7 34.01 56.61 -27.16
N LEU A 8 33.78 55.32 -26.96
CA LEU A 8 33.51 54.67 -25.66
C LEU A 8 34.82 54.12 -25.10
N GLY A 9 35.38 54.81 -24.10
CA GLY A 9 36.42 54.25 -23.24
C GLY A 9 35.79 53.46 -22.06
N PRO A 10 36.44 52.38 -21.57
CA PRO A 10 35.88 51.57 -20.50
C PRO A 10 36.03 52.27 -19.14
N ARG A 11 34.92 52.34 -18.40
CA ARG A 11 34.83 52.87 -17.04
C ARG A 11 35.17 51.74 -16.05
N ILE A 12 36.35 51.83 -15.42
CA ILE A 12 36.78 50.91 -14.36
C ILE A 12 35.95 51.20 -13.12
N ASP A 13 35.09 50.26 -12.73
CA ASP A 13 34.26 50.33 -11.53
C ASP A 13 35.11 49.96 -10.29
N ARG A 14 35.27 50.93 -9.39
CA ARG A 14 35.88 50.75 -8.06
C ARG A 14 34.77 50.83 -7.01
N SER A 15 34.13 49.71 -6.70
CA SER A 15 33.36 49.57 -5.45
C SER A 15 33.22 48.12 -4.98
N ALA A 16 34.35 47.46 -4.69
CA ALA A 16 34.36 46.18 -3.99
C ALA A 16 35.03 46.34 -2.61
N ARG A 17 34.40 47.08 -1.70
CA ARG A 17 34.74 47.01 -0.27
C ARG A 17 33.47 47.05 0.56
N GLY A 18 33.26 45.97 1.31
CA GLY A 18 32.50 46.02 2.56
C GLY A 18 31.16 45.31 2.52
N ASN A 19 31.17 43.98 2.61
CA ASN A 19 30.19 43.20 3.40
C ASN A 19 30.82 41.85 3.83
N TRP A 20 32.14 41.85 4.11
CA TRP A 20 32.89 40.65 4.46
C TRP A 20 32.39 40.02 5.78
N ARG A 21 31.93 40.85 6.72
CA ARG A 21 31.33 40.40 7.98
C ARG A 21 29.99 39.69 7.78
N LEU A 22 29.17 40.15 6.82
CA LEU A 22 27.89 39.54 6.48
C LEU A 22 28.07 38.20 5.76
N ARG A 23 29.08 38.12 4.88
CA ARG A 23 29.45 36.87 4.19
C ARG A 23 29.97 35.78 5.14
N LEU A 24 30.73 36.17 6.17
CA LEU A 24 31.19 35.24 7.21
C LEU A 24 30.05 34.72 8.09
N THR A 25 29.06 35.56 8.42
CA THR A 25 27.89 35.12 9.21
C THR A 25 27.03 34.12 8.45
N TYR A 26 26.78 34.36 7.15
CA TYR A 26 26.07 33.39 6.31
C TYR A 26 26.84 32.08 6.12
N ALA A 27 28.17 32.15 5.96
CA ALA A 27 29.00 30.94 5.83
C ALA A 27 28.94 30.06 7.09
N VAL A 28 28.99 30.67 8.29
CA VAL A 28 28.87 29.93 9.55
C VAL A 28 27.48 29.29 9.69
N LEU A 29 26.41 30.01 9.34
CA LEU A 29 25.04 29.47 9.39
C LEU A 29 24.83 28.30 8.43
N ILE A 30 25.43 28.35 7.23
CA ILE A 30 25.37 27.25 6.25
C ILE A 30 26.13 26.03 6.78
N VAL A 31 27.33 26.21 7.34
CA VAL A 31 28.13 25.09 7.88
C VAL A 31 27.41 24.44 9.06
N VAL A 32 26.87 25.22 10.00
CA VAL A 32 26.10 24.70 11.15
C VAL A 32 24.83 23.97 10.67
N GLY A 33 24.10 24.54 9.70
CA GLY A 33 22.92 23.90 9.12
C GLY A 33 23.24 22.56 8.45
N ILE A 34 24.33 22.49 7.68
CA ILE A 34 24.79 21.25 7.03
C ILE A 34 25.22 20.23 8.10
N SER A 35 25.95 20.64 9.15
CA SER A 35 26.35 19.74 10.24
C SER A 35 25.15 19.18 11.02
N VAL A 36 24.10 19.98 11.24
CA VAL A 36 22.86 19.51 11.89
C VAL A 36 22.07 18.56 10.97
N CYS A 37 21.98 18.83 9.68
CA CYS A 37 21.33 17.92 8.71
C CYS A 37 22.09 16.60 8.56
N VAL A 38 23.42 16.62 8.54
CA VAL A 38 24.24 15.40 8.47
C VAL A 38 24.17 14.63 9.80
N GLY A 39 24.22 15.31 10.94
CA GLY A 39 24.13 14.68 12.27
C GLY A 39 22.80 14.00 12.54
N THR A 40 21.67 14.65 12.18
CA THR A 40 20.33 14.06 12.33
C THR A 40 20.08 12.94 11.32
N GLY A 41 20.59 13.05 10.08
CA GLY A 41 20.54 11.98 9.09
C GLY A 41 21.32 10.73 9.51
N TRP A 42 22.48 10.90 10.15
CA TRP A 42 23.30 9.78 10.63
C TRP A 42 22.70 9.07 11.85
N LEU A 43 22.03 9.82 12.74
CA LEU A 43 21.27 9.26 13.87
C LEU A 43 19.99 8.54 13.41
N ALA A 44 19.29 9.07 12.41
CA ALA A 44 18.13 8.42 11.79
C ALA A 44 18.51 7.14 11.02
N ALA A 45 19.67 7.12 10.37
CA ALA A 45 20.19 5.93 9.70
C ALA A 45 20.64 4.82 10.69
N ARG A 46 20.94 5.17 11.94
CA ARG A 46 21.23 4.20 13.02
C ARG A 46 19.99 3.67 13.73
N SER A 47 18.88 4.42 13.74
CA SER A 47 17.60 3.97 14.30
C SER A 47 16.67 3.33 13.27
N ALA A 48 16.90 3.54 11.98
CA ALA A 48 16.33 2.74 10.91
C ALA A 48 16.88 1.31 11.06
N GLY A 49 16.11 0.47 11.75
CA GLY A 49 16.39 -0.94 11.90
C GLY A 49 16.79 -1.53 10.55
N ARG A 50 17.90 -2.28 10.56
CA ARG A 50 18.32 -3.09 9.42
C ARG A 50 17.08 -3.74 8.80
N PRO A 51 16.88 -3.68 7.47
CA PRO A 51 15.91 -4.56 6.85
C PRO A 51 16.27 -5.96 7.31
N SER A 52 15.34 -6.60 8.03
CA SER A 52 15.45 -8.00 8.40
C SER A 52 15.28 -8.80 7.12
N GLY A 53 16.32 -8.78 6.28
CA GLY A 53 16.61 -9.88 5.39
C GLY A 53 16.87 -11.06 6.31
N ARG A 54 15.81 -11.80 6.61
CA ARG A 54 15.92 -13.10 7.25
C ARG A 54 16.87 -13.88 6.36
N ALA A 55 18.09 -14.11 6.86
CA ALA A 55 19.02 -15.01 6.19
C ALA A 55 18.23 -16.29 5.87
N PRO A 56 18.35 -16.83 4.64
CA PRO A 56 17.67 -18.08 4.32
C PRO A 56 18.01 -19.05 5.43
N SER A 57 16.96 -19.55 6.10
CA SER A 57 17.13 -20.54 7.15
C SER A 57 17.71 -21.76 6.46
N SER A 58 19.04 -21.87 6.41
CA SER A 58 19.70 -23.07 5.94
C SER A 58 19.37 -24.13 6.99
N LEU A 59 18.51 -25.07 6.62
CA LEU A 59 18.42 -26.32 7.35
C LEU A 59 19.85 -26.84 7.50
N ARG A 60 20.36 -26.91 8.73
CA ARG A 60 21.64 -27.56 9.03
C ARG A 60 21.47 -29.02 8.63
N VAL A 61 21.97 -29.39 7.46
CA VAL A 61 22.06 -30.78 7.02
C VAL A 61 22.93 -31.49 8.04
N ARG A 62 22.36 -32.49 8.73
CA ARG A 62 23.12 -33.41 9.57
C ARG A 62 24.14 -34.13 8.67
N PRO A 63 25.42 -34.24 9.04
CA PRO A 63 26.47 -34.72 8.12
C PRO A 63 26.40 -36.21 7.73
N GLU A 64 25.50 -36.98 8.33
CA GLU A 64 25.43 -38.42 8.09
C GLU A 64 24.33 -38.74 7.08
N LEU A 65 24.78 -39.25 5.93
CA LEU A 65 24.07 -39.58 4.69
C LEU A 65 23.64 -38.38 3.84
N VAL A 66 24.46 -38.08 2.82
CA VAL A 66 23.94 -37.52 1.56
C VAL A 66 22.93 -38.55 1.03
N PRO A 67 21.65 -38.22 0.93
CA PRO A 67 20.65 -39.13 0.39
C PRO A 67 21.03 -39.56 -1.04
N PRO A 68 20.51 -40.69 -1.57
CA PRO A 68 20.90 -41.20 -2.89
C PRO A 68 20.61 -40.24 -4.05
N TRP A 69 19.80 -39.20 -3.80
CA TRP A 69 19.48 -38.14 -4.75
C TRP A 69 20.41 -36.91 -4.66
N GLY A 70 21.46 -36.94 -3.84
CA GLY A 70 22.41 -35.82 -3.66
C GLY A 70 22.01 -34.84 -2.56
N GLN A 71 22.64 -33.68 -2.52
CA GLN A 71 22.36 -32.62 -1.54
C GLN A 71 21.45 -31.55 -2.14
N LEU A 72 20.33 -31.29 -1.48
CA LEU A 72 19.39 -30.23 -1.86
C LEU A 72 19.69 -28.94 -1.10
N GLU A 73 19.79 -27.85 -1.83
CA GLU A 73 19.89 -26.49 -1.30
C GLU A 73 18.70 -25.68 -1.80
N TYR A 74 18.22 -24.73 -0.99
CA TYR A 74 17.15 -23.83 -1.40
C TYR A 74 17.44 -22.39 -0.99
N THR A 75 16.98 -21.47 -1.83
CA THR A 75 16.94 -20.04 -1.55
C THR A 75 15.48 -19.61 -1.64
N ALA A 76 14.96 -19.05 -0.54
CA ALA A 76 13.64 -18.43 -0.57
C ALA A 76 13.72 -17.09 -1.31
N LEU A 77 12.76 -16.86 -2.19
CA LEU A 77 12.58 -15.60 -2.92
C LEU A 77 11.09 -15.27 -3.00
N GLU A 78 10.79 -14.01 -3.28
CA GLU A 78 9.43 -13.58 -3.61
C GLU A 78 9.36 -13.31 -5.10
N LEU A 79 8.39 -13.93 -5.77
CA LEU A 79 8.05 -13.60 -7.13
C LEU A 79 7.02 -12.47 -7.11
N GLU A 80 7.09 -11.57 -8.07
CA GLU A 80 6.07 -10.55 -8.33
C GLU A 80 5.78 -10.48 -9.83
N ARG A 81 4.63 -9.90 -10.19
CA ARG A 81 4.26 -9.71 -11.58
C ARG A 81 5.29 -8.82 -12.30
N PRO A 82 5.81 -9.24 -13.48
CA PRO A 82 6.66 -8.42 -14.33
C PRO A 82 6.02 -7.07 -14.71
N ASP A 83 6.83 -6.03 -14.88
CA ASP A 83 6.34 -4.65 -15.09
C ASP A 83 5.52 -4.46 -16.39
N ASP A 84 5.80 -5.26 -17.41
CA ASP A 84 5.09 -5.28 -18.69
C ASP A 84 3.71 -5.95 -18.61
N MET A 85 3.50 -6.80 -17.59
CA MET A 85 2.21 -7.44 -17.31
C MET A 85 1.31 -6.63 -16.38
N VAL A 86 1.80 -5.52 -15.81
CA VAL A 86 1.00 -4.65 -14.92
C VAL A 86 0.21 -3.65 -15.75
N VAL A 87 -1.07 -3.95 -15.95
CA VAL A 87 -2.02 -3.01 -16.55
C VAL A 87 -2.56 -2.07 -15.47
N THR A 88 -2.23 -0.79 -15.56
CA THR A 88 -2.85 0.27 -14.77
C THR A 88 -3.71 1.14 -15.67
N GLN A 89 -5.02 1.14 -15.44
CA GLN A 89 -5.94 2.05 -16.10
C GLN A 89 -6.73 2.79 -15.04
N ARG A 90 -6.79 4.12 -15.14
CA ARG A 90 -7.69 4.91 -14.30
C ARG A 90 -9.10 4.75 -14.86
N LEU A 91 -9.87 3.88 -14.23
CA LEU A 91 -11.30 3.76 -14.45
C LEU A 91 -11.99 4.40 -13.25
N GLU A 92 -12.60 5.57 -13.44
CA GLU A 92 -13.49 6.17 -12.45
C GLU A 92 -14.82 5.42 -12.51
N LEU A 93 -14.86 4.22 -11.92
CA LEU A 93 -16.07 3.45 -11.79
C LEU A 93 -16.69 3.68 -10.41
N PRO A 94 -18.02 3.81 -10.32
CA PRO A 94 -18.69 3.81 -9.04
C PRO A 94 -18.39 2.51 -8.30
N LEU A 95 -18.46 2.54 -6.96
CA LEU A 95 -18.32 1.33 -6.16
C LEU A 95 -19.30 0.27 -6.66
N PRO A 96 -18.85 -0.97 -6.93
CA PRO A 96 -19.76 -2.03 -7.31
C PRO A 96 -20.84 -2.26 -6.24
N PRO A 97 -22.11 -2.50 -6.63
CA PRO A 97 -23.15 -2.81 -5.67
C PRO A 97 -22.84 -4.12 -4.94
N TRP A 98 -23.30 -4.20 -3.70
CA TRP A 98 -23.23 -5.39 -2.87
C TRP A 98 -24.39 -6.32 -3.17
N TRP A 99 -24.09 -7.58 -3.44
CA TRP A 99 -25.06 -8.63 -3.64
C TRP A 99 -25.30 -9.42 -2.36
N PHE A 100 -26.54 -9.44 -1.89
CA PHE A 100 -27.01 -10.22 -0.75
C PHE A 100 -27.99 -11.29 -1.26
N GLY A 101 -27.46 -12.46 -1.61
CA GLY A 101 -28.25 -13.56 -2.16
C GLY A 101 -29.01 -14.32 -1.07
N ASN A 102 -30.20 -14.81 -1.41
CA ASN A 102 -31.07 -15.61 -0.55
C ASN A 102 -31.42 -14.95 0.80
N MET A 103 -31.29 -13.61 0.90
CA MET A 103 -31.67 -12.85 2.07
C MET A 103 -33.03 -12.19 1.87
N THR A 104 -33.88 -12.27 2.89
CA THR A 104 -35.08 -11.46 3.00
C THR A 104 -34.73 -10.01 3.33
N GLU A 105 -35.65 -9.09 3.04
CA GLU A 105 -35.50 -7.68 3.37
C GLU A 105 -35.25 -7.45 4.88
N ALA A 106 -35.99 -8.18 5.73
CA ALA A 106 -35.86 -8.11 7.19
C ALA A 106 -34.50 -8.63 7.68
N GLN A 107 -33.94 -9.66 7.05
CA GLN A 107 -32.58 -10.14 7.38
C GLN A 107 -31.50 -9.12 6.99
N LEU A 108 -31.69 -8.45 5.84
CA LEU A 108 -30.78 -7.40 5.40
C LEU A 108 -30.88 -6.14 6.26
N GLU A 109 -32.08 -5.79 6.72
CA GLU A 109 -32.29 -4.78 7.76
C GLU A 109 -31.53 -5.11 9.03
N ALA A 110 -31.74 -6.31 9.58
CA ALA A 110 -31.08 -6.75 10.80
C ALA A 110 -29.54 -6.69 10.69
N LEU A 111 -28.99 -7.01 9.51
CA LEU A 111 -27.55 -6.90 9.23
C LEU A 111 -27.05 -5.45 9.35
N PHE A 112 -27.83 -4.49 8.85
CA PHE A 112 -27.48 -3.07 8.83
C PHE A 112 -27.92 -2.29 10.07
N THR A 113 -28.68 -2.89 11.00
CA THR A 113 -29.03 -2.27 12.29
C THR A 113 -28.12 -2.72 13.44
N ALA A 114 -27.07 -3.48 13.16
CA ALA A 114 -26.10 -3.96 14.15
C ALA A 114 -25.42 -2.81 14.95
N PRO A 115 -24.95 -3.09 16.18
CA PRO A 115 -24.52 -2.06 17.14
C PRO A 115 -23.15 -1.41 16.82
N ASP A 116 -22.32 -2.06 16.01
CA ASP A 116 -20.99 -1.59 15.60
C ASP A 116 -21.01 -0.68 14.36
N LEU A 117 -22.20 -0.34 13.86
CA LEU A 117 -22.45 0.74 12.92
C LEU A 117 -22.85 2.01 13.68
N THR A 118 -22.46 3.19 13.19
CA THR A 118 -22.95 4.45 13.74
C THR A 118 -24.39 4.72 13.29
N PRO A 119 -25.16 5.59 13.97
CA PRO A 119 -26.52 5.94 13.53
C PRO A 119 -26.58 6.43 12.08
N ALA A 120 -25.60 7.24 11.66
CA ALA A 120 -25.49 7.75 10.28
C ALA A 120 -25.21 6.63 9.27
N GLN A 121 -24.33 5.67 9.61
CA GLN A 121 -24.05 4.52 8.76
C GLN A 121 -25.28 3.61 8.61
N ARG A 122 -26.00 3.36 9.73
CA ARG A 122 -27.25 2.59 9.69
C ARG A 122 -28.27 3.23 8.77
N GLN A 123 -28.56 4.52 8.98
CA GLN A 123 -29.49 5.27 8.16
C GLN A 123 -29.14 5.19 6.67
N ALA A 124 -27.86 5.37 6.32
CA ALA A 124 -27.41 5.33 4.94
C ALA A 124 -27.46 3.93 4.31
N LEU A 125 -27.23 2.87 5.10
CA LEU A 125 -27.30 1.49 4.61
C LEU A 125 -28.74 0.97 4.53
N THR A 126 -29.67 1.50 5.32
CA THR A 126 -31.10 1.14 5.30
C THR A 126 -31.94 2.01 4.36
N ASP A 127 -31.31 2.95 3.63
CA ASP A 127 -31.96 3.78 2.63
C ASP A 127 -32.43 2.95 1.42
N ARG A 128 -33.75 2.77 1.32
CA ARG A 128 -34.39 1.93 0.29
C ARG A 128 -34.21 2.42 -1.13
N THR A 129 -33.89 3.70 -1.31
CA THR A 129 -33.57 4.24 -2.64
C THR A 129 -32.30 3.63 -3.22
N ARG A 130 -31.48 2.98 -2.39
CA ARG A 130 -30.21 2.32 -2.76
C ARG A 130 -30.33 0.81 -2.84
N TRP A 131 -31.54 0.28 -2.66
CA TRP A 131 -31.82 -1.16 -2.66
C TRP A 131 -32.59 -1.50 -3.93
N SER A 132 -32.15 -2.55 -4.61
CA SER A 132 -32.85 -3.10 -5.76
C SER A 132 -33.13 -4.57 -5.49
N ALA A 133 -34.41 -4.93 -5.48
CA ALA A 133 -34.84 -6.32 -5.37
C ALA A 133 -34.45 -7.10 -6.64
N ALA A 134 -34.06 -8.34 -6.46
CA ALA A 134 -33.81 -9.30 -7.53
C ALA A 134 -34.50 -10.63 -7.20
N ALA A 135 -34.59 -11.53 -8.18
CA ALA A 135 -35.31 -12.81 -8.02
C ALA A 135 -34.79 -13.66 -6.86
N ASP A 136 -33.50 -13.57 -6.56
CA ASP A 136 -32.79 -14.39 -5.57
C ASP A 136 -32.07 -13.56 -4.50
N GLY A 137 -32.49 -12.31 -4.23
CA GLY A 137 -31.88 -11.49 -3.19
C GLY A 137 -31.95 -9.98 -3.46
N TRP A 138 -30.94 -9.26 -2.97
CA TRP A 138 -30.89 -7.80 -3.01
C TRP A 138 -29.56 -7.28 -3.53
N LEU A 139 -29.62 -6.25 -4.37
CA LEU A 139 -28.49 -5.38 -4.68
C LEU A 139 -28.57 -4.13 -3.80
N VAL A 140 -27.48 -3.80 -3.13
CA VAL A 140 -27.36 -2.59 -2.31
C VAL A 140 -26.23 -1.73 -2.84
N GLN A 141 -26.50 -0.46 -3.09
CA GLN A 141 -25.51 0.52 -3.53
C GLN A 141 -25.06 1.42 -2.37
N PRO A 142 -24.07 1.02 -1.56
CA PRO A 142 -23.65 1.80 -0.41
C PRO A 142 -22.92 3.08 -0.85
N PRO A 143 -23.07 4.19 -0.10
CA PRO A 143 -22.24 5.37 -0.31
C PRO A 143 -20.75 5.08 -0.01
N ALA A 144 -19.84 5.60 -0.82
CA ALA A 144 -18.40 5.36 -0.65
C ALA A 144 -17.87 5.78 0.72
N GLU A 145 -18.36 6.91 1.23
CA GLU A 145 -18.02 7.42 2.57
C GLU A 145 -18.44 6.49 3.70
N VAL A 146 -19.58 5.81 3.54
CA VAL A 146 -20.04 4.81 4.50
C VAL A 146 -19.11 3.61 4.47
N VAL A 147 -18.79 3.06 3.29
CA VAL A 147 -17.87 1.92 3.15
C VAL A 147 -16.48 2.24 3.70
N ARG A 148 -15.97 3.45 3.42
CA ARG A 148 -14.68 3.94 3.91
C ARG A 148 -14.63 4.06 5.42
N SER A 149 -15.73 4.49 6.05
CA SER A 149 -15.82 4.72 7.50
C SER A 149 -16.23 3.48 8.31
N LEU A 150 -16.50 2.34 7.68
CA LEU A 150 -16.81 1.11 8.41
C LEU A 150 -15.68 0.73 9.36
N SER A 151 -16.05 0.38 10.59
CA SER A 151 -15.13 -0.23 11.55
C SER A 151 -14.66 -1.60 11.05
N PRO A 152 -13.49 -2.10 11.50
CA PRO A 152 -13.05 -3.46 11.16
C PRO A 152 -14.08 -4.53 11.54
N ALA A 153 -14.81 -4.35 12.64
CA ALA A 153 -15.86 -5.26 13.08
C ALA A 153 -17.08 -5.26 12.13
N ALA A 154 -17.56 -4.07 11.75
CA ALA A 154 -18.68 -3.94 10.83
C ALA A 154 -18.33 -4.49 9.45
N ARG A 155 -17.12 -4.19 8.98
CA ARG A 155 -16.60 -4.72 7.71
C ARG A 155 -16.49 -6.25 7.76
N ALA A 156 -15.95 -6.84 8.83
CA ALA A 156 -15.86 -8.30 8.98
C ALA A 156 -17.24 -8.98 8.93
N ARG A 157 -18.25 -8.42 9.60
CA ARG A 157 -19.60 -8.99 9.58
C ARG A 157 -20.25 -8.86 8.21
N ILE A 158 -20.30 -7.64 7.64
CA ILE A 158 -20.95 -7.41 6.34
C ILE A 158 -20.23 -8.23 5.26
N TYR A 159 -18.89 -8.20 5.23
CA TYR A 159 -18.14 -8.89 4.18
C TYR A 159 -18.12 -10.39 4.39
N GLY A 160 -18.31 -10.89 5.62
CA GLY A 160 -18.57 -12.31 5.89
C GLY A 160 -19.85 -12.82 5.21
N VAL A 161 -20.85 -11.96 5.00
CA VAL A 161 -22.04 -12.29 4.19
C VAL A 161 -21.73 -12.17 2.71
N LEU A 162 -21.10 -11.08 2.27
CA LEU A 162 -20.75 -10.88 0.85
C LEU A 162 -19.83 -11.99 0.30
N PHE A 163 -18.96 -12.53 1.15
CA PHE A 163 -18.05 -13.63 0.85
C PHE A 163 -18.76 -14.88 0.33
N GLN A 164 -20.01 -15.11 0.74
CA GLN A 164 -20.76 -16.32 0.40
C GLN A 164 -21.20 -16.37 -1.06
N HIS A 165 -21.11 -15.25 -1.79
CA HIS A 165 -21.60 -15.15 -3.15
C HIS A 165 -20.51 -14.69 -4.13
N PRO A 166 -20.20 -15.49 -5.18
CA PRO A 166 -19.21 -15.12 -6.21
C PRO A 166 -19.55 -13.85 -7.00
N ARG A 167 -20.81 -13.39 -7.00
CA ARG A 167 -21.24 -12.14 -7.64
C ARG A 167 -20.54 -10.92 -7.02
N ASN A 168 -20.22 -10.98 -5.73
CA ASN A 168 -19.40 -9.98 -5.07
C ASN A 168 -17.94 -10.21 -5.48
N ARG A 169 -17.36 -9.41 -6.37
CA ARG A 169 -16.01 -9.64 -6.93
C ARG A 169 -14.90 -9.76 -5.87
N SER A 170 -14.21 -8.66 -5.58
CA SER A 170 -13.14 -8.59 -4.58
C SER A 170 -13.65 -8.85 -3.16
N ARG A 171 -14.95 -8.61 -2.91
CA ARG A 171 -15.61 -8.83 -1.61
C ARG A 171 -16.00 -10.30 -1.39
N GLY A 172 -16.23 -11.06 -2.46
CA GLY A 172 -16.40 -12.51 -2.47
C GLY A 172 -15.09 -13.28 -2.32
N ARG A 173 -13.97 -12.68 -2.75
CA ARG A 173 -12.62 -13.24 -2.65
C ARG A 173 -11.63 -12.14 -2.25
N PRO A 174 -11.58 -11.75 -0.96
CA PRO A 174 -10.68 -10.70 -0.50
C PRO A 174 -9.23 -11.13 -0.66
N PHE A 175 -8.35 -10.15 -0.83
CA PHE A 175 -6.93 -10.35 -0.63
C PHE A 175 -6.66 -10.65 0.85
N ARG A 176 -5.82 -11.66 1.12
CA ARG A 176 -5.58 -12.19 2.46
C ARG A 176 -4.09 -12.24 2.74
N ILE A 177 -3.70 -11.75 3.91
CA ILE A 177 -2.34 -11.89 4.43
C ILE A 177 -2.43 -12.48 5.84
N ALA A 178 -1.51 -13.37 6.18
CA ALA A 178 -1.37 -13.85 7.55
C ALA A 178 -1.15 -12.66 8.51
N ALA A 179 -1.84 -12.67 9.63
CA ALA A 179 -1.86 -11.58 10.59
C ALA A 179 -0.48 -11.12 11.06
N ASP A 180 0.42 -12.07 11.29
CA ASP A 180 1.80 -11.88 11.72
C ASP A 180 2.69 -11.28 10.63
N LYS A 181 2.29 -11.40 9.35
CA LYS A 181 3.02 -10.88 8.19
C LYS A 181 2.50 -9.54 7.68
N PHE A 182 1.33 -9.11 8.15
CA PHE A 182 0.63 -7.95 7.59
C PHE A 182 1.46 -6.66 7.61
N GLU A 183 2.02 -6.29 8.76
CA GLU A 183 2.79 -5.05 8.89
C GLU A 183 4.08 -5.08 8.06
N GLY A 184 4.74 -6.24 7.96
CA GLY A 184 5.90 -6.42 7.08
C GLY A 184 5.56 -6.30 5.59
N TRP A 185 4.45 -6.91 5.17
CA TRP A 185 3.96 -6.76 3.81
C TRP A 185 3.62 -5.29 3.51
N LEU A 186 2.89 -4.61 4.40
CA LEU A 186 2.49 -3.21 4.21
C LEU A 186 3.69 -2.26 4.15
N ALA A 187 4.71 -2.48 4.97
CA ALA A 187 5.95 -1.70 4.92
C ALA A 187 6.72 -1.88 3.61
N SER A 188 6.60 -3.05 2.97
CA SER A 188 7.32 -3.40 1.73
C SER A 188 6.53 -3.15 0.44
N CYS A 189 5.26 -2.72 0.52
CA CYS A 189 4.39 -2.59 -0.66
C CYS A 189 4.65 -1.32 -1.50
N GLY A 190 5.47 -0.38 -1.01
CA GLY A 190 5.85 0.85 -1.73
C GLY A 190 4.90 2.03 -1.54
N LEU A 191 3.77 1.86 -0.84
CA LEU A 191 2.84 2.95 -0.57
C LEU A 191 3.42 3.99 0.40
N PRO A 192 3.14 5.29 0.22
CA PRO A 192 3.49 6.32 1.19
C PRO A 192 2.70 6.16 2.51
N PRO A 193 3.18 6.72 3.63
CA PRO A 193 2.57 6.52 4.95
C PRO A 193 1.08 6.87 5.02
N GLN A 194 0.62 7.90 4.30
CA GLN A 194 -0.81 8.26 4.28
C GLN A 194 -1.66 7.14 3.66
N LEU A 195 -1.21 6.57 2.54
CA LEU A 195 -1.91 5.48 1.86
C LEU A 195 -1.80 4.15 2.63
N GLN A 196 -0.71 3.92 3.37
CA GLN A 196 -0.63 2.79 4.29
C GLN A 196 -1.66 2.91 5.43
N GLY A 197 -1.85 4.13 5.96
CA GLY A 197 -2.88 4.43 6.95
C GLY A 197 -4.30 4.14 6.42
N LEU A 198 -4.59 4.59 5.20
CA LEU A 198 -5.84 4.30 4.52
C LEU A 198 -6.01 2.79 4.24
N PHE A 199 -4.97 2.11 3.75
CA PHE A 199 -5.01 0.67 3.52
C PHE A 199 -5.40 -0.04 4.82
N ARG A 200 -4.74 0.30 5.93
CA ARG A 200 -4.97 -0.31 7.24
C ARG A 200 -6.42 -0.09 7.72
N SER A 201 -6.98 1.10 7.53
CA SER A 201 -8.37 1.38 7.94
C SER A 201 -9.43 0.64 7.12
N LEU A 202 -9.08 0.24 5.89
CA LEU A 202 -9.93 -0.57 5.00
C LEU A 202 -9.80 -2.08 5.25
N THR A 203 -8.89 -2.52 6.12
CA THR A 203 -8.75 -3.95 6.43
C THR A 203 -9.71 -4.42 7.53
N TYR A 204 -9.86 -5.74 7.65
CA TYR A 204 -10.59 -6.41 8.72
C TYR A 204 -9.96 -7.77 9.02
N ARG A 205 -10.26 -8.34 10.20
CA ARG A 205 -9.77 -9.67 10.58
C ARG A 205 -10.79 -10.75 10.21
N GLN A 206 -10.29 -11.88 9.73
CA GLN A 206 -11.05 -13.12 9.59
C GLN A 206 -10.15 -14.29 9.95
N GLY A 207 -10.35 -14.85 11.15
CA GLY A 207 -9.42 -15.81 11.75
C GLY A 207 -8.00 -15.23 11.85
N GLU A 208 -7.01 -16.03 11.46
CA GLU A 208 -5.59 -15.66 11.45
C GLU A 208 -5.16 -14.77 10.27
N SER A 209 -6.13 -14.26 9.48
CA SER A 209 -5.85 -13.42 8.31
C SER A 209 -6.33 -11.99 8.49
N VAL A 210 -5.54 -11.06 7.96
CA VAL A 210 -5.97 -9.70 7.62
C VAL A 210 -6.50 -9.72 6.19
N CYS A 211 -7.71 -9.24 6.01
CA CYS A 211 -8.43 -9.24 4.74
C CYS A 211 -8.60 -7.82 4.21
N PHE A 212 -8.50 -7.68 2.88
CA PHE A 212 -8.73 -6.43 2.15
C PHE A 212 -9.56 -6.72 0.88
N ALA A 213 -10.60 -5.91 0.63
CA ALA A 213 -11.51 -6.11 -0.50
C ALA A 213 -11.88 -4.82 -1.26
N ASP A 214 -11.58 -3.66 -0.68
CA ASP A 214 -12.03 -2.35 -1.17
C ASP A 214 -10.97 -1.67 -2.05
N PHE A 215 -10.54 -2.36 -3.11
CA PHE A 215 -9.52 -1.86 -4.05
C PHE A 215 -9.91 -0.50 -4.63
N GLU A 216 -11.19 -0.31 -4.95
CA GLU A 216 -11.68 0.91 -5.57
C GLU A 216 -11.50 2.14 -4.65
N LEU A 217 -11.60 1.94 -3.32
CA LEU A 217 -11.46 3.02 -2.34
C LEU A 217 -10.01 3.50 -2.20
N ILE A 218 -9.04 2.58 -2.24
CA ILE A 218 -7.63 2.98 -2.16
C ILE A 218 -7.11 3.47 -3.50
N GLU A 219 -7.50 2.84 -4.61
CA GLU A 219 -7.08 3.21 -5.96
C GLU A 219 -7.53 4.62 -6.35
N ALA A 220 -8.67 5.08 -5.83
CA ALA A 220 -9.15 6.46 -5.99
C ALA A 220 -8.20 7.52 -5.41
N HIS A 221 -7.32 7.13 -4.47
CA HIS A 221 -6.35 8.03 -3.84
C HIS A 221 -4.91 7.80 -4.36
N CYS A 222 -4.72 6.86 -5.29
CA CYS A 222 -3.42 6.50 -5.83
C CYS A 222 -3.11 7.23 -7.16
N THR A 223 -1.84 7.57 -7.36
CA THR A 223 -1.29 7.81 -8.70
C THR A 223 -1.21 6.51 -9.50
N LEU A 224 -1.04 6.58 -10.82
CA LEU A 224 -0.86 5.38 -11.65
C LEU A 224 0.37 4.55 -11.21
N GLU A 225 1.45 5.22 -10.79
CA GLU A 225 2.64 4.54 -10.26
C GLU A 225 2.34 3.82 -8.95
N GLN A 226 1.58 4.43 -8.04
CA GLN A 226 1.16 3.79 -6.79
C GLN A 226 0.21 2.61 -7.05
N GLN A 227 -0.70 2.72 -8.04
CA GLN A 227 -1.53 1.59 -8.47
C GLN A 227 -0.68 0.44 -9.01
N ARG A 228 0.36 0.74 -9.79
CA ARG A 228 1.32 -0.26 -10.30
C ARG A 228 2.03 -0.96 -9.16
N GLN A 229 2.60 -0.21 -8.21
CA GLN A 229 3.28 -0.75 -7.03
C GLN A 229 2.36 -1.64 -6.20
N LEU A 230 1.12 -1.19 -5.97
CA LEU A 230 0.13 -1.95 -5.23
C LEU A 230 -0.28 -3.24 -5.96
N SER A 231 -0.48 -3.19 -7.28
CA SER A 231 -0.76 -4.35 -8.12
C SER A 231 0.37 -5.39 -8.05
N LYS A 232 1.63 -4.94 -8.08
CA LYS A 232 2.80 -5.81 -7.87
C LYS A 232 2.81 -6.41 -6.47
N ALA A 233 2.59 -5.60 -5.44
CA ALA A 233 2.55 -6.08 -4.06
C ALA A 233 1.47 -7.14 -3.81
N PHE A 234 0.29 -7.00 -4.43
CA PHE A 234 -0.78 -8.00 -4.38
C PHE A 234 -0.47 -9.29 -5.13
N SER A 235 0.40 -9.22 -6.15
CA SER A 235 0.82 -10.39 -6.93
C SER A 235 1.94 -11.20 -6.28
N ARG A 236 2.50 -10.72 -5.16
CA ARG A 236 3.65 -11.37 -4.52
C ARG A 236 3.30 -12.78 -4.07
N CYS A 237 4.12 -13.74 -4.47
CA CYS A 237 4.02 -15.10 -3.98
C CYS A 237 5.40 -15.63 -3.52
N PRO A 238 5.45 -16.36 -2.39
CA PRO A 238 6.67 -16.98 -1.95
C PRO A 238 7.06 -18.11 -2.90
N ALA A 239 8.33 -18.18 -3.25
CA ALA A 239 8.92 -19.22 -4.09
C ALA A 239 10.24 -19.73 -3.51
N LEU A 240 10.66 -20.90 -3.96
CA LEU A 240 11.94 -21.50 -3.62
C LEU A 240 12.72 -21.74 -4.91
N LEU A 241 13.93 -21.20 -4.99
CA LEU A 241 14.92 -21.63 -5.96
C LEU A 241 15.67 -22.81 -5.37
N MET A 242 15.51 -23.98 -5.98
CA MET A 242 16.13 -25.22 -5.53
C MET A 242 17.38 -25.54 -6.36
N ARG A 243 18.46 -25.93 -5.70
CA ARG A 243 19.68 -26.42 -6.32
C ARG A 243 19.96 -27.84 -5.84
N LEU A 244 20.08 -28.78 -6.76
CA LEU A 244 20.51 -30.13 -6.48
C LEU A 244 22.01 -30.26 -6.78
N ARG A 245 22.76 -30.75 -5.80
CA ARG A 245 24.17 -31.12 -5.93
C ARG A 245 24.27 -32.63 -5.95
N LEU A 246 24.62 -33.19 -7.09
CA LEU A 246 24.93 -34.61 -7.21
C LEU A 246 26.34 -34.84 -6.67
N GLY A 247 26.51 -35.86 -5.84
CA GLY A 247 27.85 -36.34 -5.49
C GLY A 247 28.47 -36.96 -6.73
N SER A 248 29.67 -36.54 -7.09
CA SER A 248 30.50 -37.28 -8.05
C SER A 248 30.98 -38.56 -7.36
N GLU A 249 30.69 -39.73 -7.95
CA GLU A 249 31.47 -40.95 -7.67
C GLU A 249 32.93 -40.77 -8.06
#